data_AF-A0A6N8WWH3-F1
#
_entry.id   AF-A0A6N8WWH3-F1
#
_cell.length_a   1.000
_cell.length_b   1.000
_cell.length_c   1.000
_cell.angle_alpha   90.00
_cell.angle_beta   90.00
_cell.angle_gamma   90.00
#
_symmetry.space_group_name_H-M   'P 1'
#
loop_
_entity.id
_entity.type
_entity.pdbx_description
1 polymer ?
#
loop_
_entity_poly.entity_id
_entity_poly.type
_entity_poly.pdbx_seq_one_letter_code
_entity_poly.pdbx_strand_id
1 'polypeptide(L)'
;MRLRTVLRGGALGAVCAVWMLACVATVAAQAEGDEEATPLTVGFSGRLSAESRGFPAAPAFPAQRSLASGAVAEATLYVENVNGQRFTAAPFFRYDHTDSRRTHFDLREAYLLLFGDVGDGGWEARLGVGQVSWGVAESQPLVDIVNQVDFVEHPGGEAKLGQPMAHVTWFGEWGTLEVLGMSYHRARTFPGRRGRLRLPVLVEHENVQYDGSGGRWRPEVASRYSHSVGLVDLGASFFDGTSREPFFFPAGGADGEPVLVQHYAPIRQFGADLQVTAGAGLLKAEAIQRSGARNLLGLEQAYFASVLGGEYSLYAVGGSAIDVTLLGEWSYDSRGSAATPSRTPNTLENDVFLATRFAFNDVQSTEFTASVLLDASRANRLLALEFGRRLSNDWSVRAEGVAIISLDERDIFYEMRRDSFIDMSLVYNF
;
A
#
# COMPACT_ATOMS: atom_id res chain seq x y z
N MET A 1 28.49 -2.13 -16.78
CA MET A 1 27.09 -2.63 -16.69
C MET A 1 26.03 -1.53 -16.50
N ARG A 2 26.39 -0.25 -16.23
CA ARG A 2 25.46 0.87 -15.99
C ARG A 2 24.77 1.49 -17.23
N LEU A 3 25.17 1.16 -18.47
CA LEU A 3 24.59 1.77 -19.68
C LEU A 3 23.39 1.01 -20.28
N ARG A 4 23.24 -0.29 -20.00
CA ARG A 4 22.14 -1.11 -20.59
C ARG A 4 20.79 -0.90 -19.90
N THR A 5 20.78 -0.47 -18.63
CA THR A 5 19.57 -0.18 -17.86
C THR A 5 18.92 1.14 -18.30
N VAL A 6 19.74 2.15 -18.69
CA VAL A 6 19.26 3.47 -19.15
C VAL A 6 18.55 3.37 -20.51
N LEU A 7 19.04 2.54 -21.43
CA LEU A 7 18.45 2.37 -22.76
C LEU A 7 17.10 1.63 -22.74
N ARG A 8 16.89 0.69 -21.79
CA ARG A 8 15.58 0.03 -21.61
C ARG A 8 14.55 0.95 -20.92
N GLY A 9 15.00 1.82 -20.01
CA GLY A 9 14.15 2.86 -19.41
C GLY A 9 13.69 3.91 -20.42
N GLY A 10 14.54 4.28 -21.39
CA GLY A 10 14.19 5.26 -22.43
C GLY A 10 13.07 4.82 -23.37
N ALA A 11 13.05 3.56 -23.79
CA ALA A 11 11.99 3.03 -24.65
C ALA A 11 10.65 2.91 -23.92
N LEU A 12 10.65 2.43 -22.67
CA LEU A 12 9.43 2.36 -21.85
C LEU A 12 8.92 3.77 -21.52
N GLY A 13 9.81 4.70 -21.19
CA GLY A 13 9.48 6.10 -20.92
C GLY A 13 8.89 6.82 -22.14
N ALA A 14 9.42 6.56 -23.34
CA ALA A 14 8.85 7.09 -24.58
C ALA A 14 7.44 6.55 -24.85
N VAL A 15 7.22 5.24 -24.65
CA VAL A 15 5.88 4.63 -24.80
C VAL A 15 4.89 5.21 -23.79
N CYS A 16 5.29 5.37 -22.53
CA CYS A 16 4.46 6.01 -21.52
C CYS A 16 4.13 7.47 -21.89
N ALA A 17 5.12 8.26 -22.34
CA ALA A 17 4.89 9.64 -22.75
C ALA A 17 3.92 9.74 -23.94
N VAL A 18 4.09 8.88 -24.95
CA VAL A 18 3.17 8.82 -26.11
C VAL A 18 1.76 8.45 -25.67
N TRP A 19 1.61 7.47 -24.77
CA TRP A 19 0.30 7.07 -24.25
C TRP A 19 -0.37 8.19 -23.44
N MET A 20 0.37 8.88 -22.57
CA MET A 20 -0.17 10.02 -21.81
C MET A 20 -0.60 11.17 -22.74
N LEU A 21 0.20 11.50 -23.76
CA LEU A 21 -0.17 12.49 -24.77
C LEU A 21 -1.43 12.08 -25.54
N ALA A 22 -1.57 10.79 -25.88
CA ALA A 22 -2.77 10.25 -26.52
C ALA A 22 -4.01 10.36 -25.61
N CYS A 23 -3.88 10.12 -24.31
CA CYS A 23 -4.97 10.31 -23.35
C CYS A 23 -5.39 11.78 -23.25
N VAL A 24 -4.44 12.71 -23.15
CA VAL A 24 -4.74 14.15 -23.15
C VAL A 24 -5.43 14.56 -24.45
N ALA A 25 -4.95 14.08 -25.60
CA ALA A 25 -5.59 14.33 -26.89
C ALA A 25 -7.00 13.74 -26.98
N THR A 26 -7.26 12.60 -26.33
CA THR A 26 -8.58 11.98 -26.25
C THR A 26 -9.54 12.83 -25.42
N VAL A 27 -9.10 13.33 -24.26
CA VAL A 27 -9.89 14.25 -23.42
C VAL A 27 -10.21 15.54 -24.20
N ALA A 28 -9.23 16.07 -24.92
CA ALA A 28 -9.40 17.27 -25.76
C ALA A 28 -10.36 17.06 -26.94
N ALA A 29 -10.23 15.96 -27.69
CA ALA A 29 -11.09 15.69 -28.84
C ALA A 29 -12.57 15.49 -28.46
N GLN A 30 -12.84 14.95 -27.27
CA GLN A 30 -14.19 14.79 -26.73
C GLN A 30 -14.81 16.12 -26.25
N ALA A 31 -14.02 17.19 -26.17
CA ALA A 31 -14.45 18.55 -25.86
C ALA A 31 -14.94 19.29 -27.13
N GLU A 32 -14.52 18.87 -28.33
CA GLU A 32 -14.81 19.54 -29.62
C GLU A 32 -16.15 19.10 -30.25
N GLY A 33 -17.00 18.36 -29.54
CA GLY A 33 -18.29 17.84 -30.05
C GLY A 33 -19.39 18.88 -30.27
N ASP A 34 -19.21 20.11 -29.76
CA ASP A 34 -20.10 21.25 -29.95
C ASP A 34 -19.35 22.35 -30.75
N GLU A 35 -20.06 23.16 -31.53
CA GLU A 35 -19.52 24.13 -32.52
C GLU A 35 -18.57 25.22 -31.94
N GLU A 36 -18.28 25.21 -30.64
CA GLU A 36 -17.31 26.06 -29.95
C GLU A 36 -16.25 25.21 -29.22
N ALA A 37 -14.98 25.62 -29.29
CA ALA A 37 -13.90 24.99 -28.54
C ALA A 37 -14.18 25.09 -27.03
N THR A 38 -14.64 23.99 -26.42
CA THR A 38 -14.97 24.00 -25.00
C THR A 38 -13.69 24.00 -24.14
N PRO A 39 -13.67 24.73 -23.02
CA PRO A 39 -12.46 24.91 -22.23
C PRO A 39 -12.03 23.62 -21.51
N LEU A 40 -10.73 23.33 -21.54
CA LEU A 40 -10.11 22.31 -20.69
C LEU A 40 -9.73 22.91 -19.34
N THR A 41 -10.01 22.18 -18.26
CA THR A 41 -9.51 22.50 -16.93
C THR A 41 -8.20 21.75 -16.70
N VAL A 42 -7.15 22.48 -16.31
CA VAL A 42 -5.86 21.88 -15.93
C VAL A 42 -5.61 22.19 -14.47
N GLY A 43 -5.40 21.14 -13.68
CA GLY A 43 -5.02 21.27 -12.28
C GLY A 43 -3.66 20.66 -12.02
N PHE A 44 -2.90 21.34 -11.16
CA PHE A 44 -1.59 20.88 -10.69
C PHE A 44 -1.53 21.11 -9.19
N SER A 45 -1.17 20.05 -8.46
CA SER A 45 -0.99 20.09 -7.02
C SER A 45 0.04 19.05 -6.61
N GLY A 46 0.48 19.08 -5.36
CA GLY A 46 1.35 18.02 -4.86
C GLY A 46 1.93 18.31 -3.50
N ARG A 47 2.94 17.51 -3.15
CA ARG A 47 3.69 17.68 -1.91
C ARG A 47 5.17 17.42 -2.10
N LEU A 48 5.97 18.19 -1.38
CA LEU A 48 7.39 17.97 -1.17
C LEU A 48 7.62 17.67 0.31
N SER A 49 8.35 16.61 0.61
CA SER A 49 8.67 16.22 1.98
C SER A 49 10.18 16.14 2.18
N ALA A 50 10.67 16.70 3.28
CA ALA A 50 12.01 16.43 3.79
C ALA A 50 11.88 15.48 4.97
N GLU A 51 12.58 14.35 4.93
CA GLU A 51 12.41 13.25 5.89
C GLU A 51 13.73 12.89 6.56
N SER A 52 13.64 12.47 7.82
CA SER A 52 14.75 11.94 8.60
C SER A 52 14.30 10.77 9.47
N ARG A 53 15.01 9.64 9.38
CA ARG A 53 14.81 8.42 10.16
C ARG A 53 16.04 8.14 11.02
N GLY A 54 15.89 8.21 12.33
CA GLY A 54 16.94 7.90 13.31
C GLY A 54 16.71 6.55 13.99
N PHE A 55 17.77 5.75 14.11
CA PHE A 55 17.76 4.47 14.84
C PHE A 55 18.59 4.61 16.12
N PRO A 56 17.98 4.56 17.31
CA PRO A 56 18.71 4.74 18.57
C PRO A 56 19.74 3.64 18.84
N ALA A 57 19.46 2.41 18.40
CA ALA A 57 20.36 1.28 18.61
C ALA A 57 21.40 1.13 17.48
N ALA A 58 22.56 0.59 17.87
CA ALA A 58 23.63 0.28 16.93
C ALA A 58 23.17 -0.73 15.86
N PRO A 59 23.62 -0.58 14.60
CA PRO A 59 23.17 -1.45 13.53
C PRO A 59 23.53 -2.92 13.75
N ALA A 60 22.67 -3.83 13.28
CA ALA A 60 22.94 -5.27 13.33
C ALA A 60 24.04 -5.69 12.35
N PHE A 61 24.18 -4.97 11.22
CA PHE A 61 25.16 -5.26 10.18
C PHE A 61 26.11 -4.09 9.92
N PRO A 62 27.41 -4.33 9.65
CA PRO A 62 28.42 -3.27 9.53
C PRO A 62 28.15 -2.18 8.48
N ALA A 63 27.46 -2.51 7.39
CA ALA A 63 27.18 -1.57 6.30
C ALA A 63 25.99 -0.64 6.57
N GLN A 64 25.17 -0.98 7.56
CA GLN A 64 23.97 -0.22 7.90
C GLN A 64 24.32 1.10 8.58
N ARG A 65 23.40 2.06 8.49
CA ARG A 65 23.55 3.38 9.11
C ARG A 65 22.45 3.63 10.14
N SER A 66 22.75 4.46 11.13
CA SER A 66 21.80 4.83 12.20
C SER A 66 20.97 6.07 11.88
N LEU A 67 21.28 6.76 10.78
CA LEU A 67 20.53 7.91 10.30
C LEU A 67 20.29 7.74 8.80
N ALA A 68 19.06 7.92 8.37
CA ALA A 68 18.70 8.09 6.98
C ALA A 68 17.99 9.43 6.83
N SER A 69 18.28 10.13 5.74
CA SER A 69 17.62 11.38 5.41
C SER A 69 17.35 11.39 3.93
N GLY A 70 16.25 12.02 3.55
CA GLY A 70 15.74 11.94 2.20
C GLY A 70 14.76 13.05 1.88
N ALA A 71 14.29 13.01 0.65
CA ALA A 71 13.22 13.85 0.18
C ALA A 71 12.23 13.03 -0.64
N VAL A 72 10.96 13.41 -0.58
CA VAL A 72 9.89 12.85 -1.39
C VAL A 72 9.27 13.99 -2.19
N ALA A 73 9.02 13.72 -3.47
CA ALA A 73 8.26 14.61 -4.33
C ALA A 73 7.10 13.81 -4.95
N GLU A 74 5.90 14.32 -4.72
CA GLU A 74 4.67 13.81 -5.30
C GLU A 74 3.98 14.98 -5.99
N ALA A 75 3.58 14.78 -7.24
CA ALA A 75 2.81 15.74 -7.97
C ALA A 75 1.58 15.04 -8.54
N THR A 76 0.49 15.78 -8.71
CA THR A 76 -0.70 15.35 -9.43
C THR A 76 -1.01 16.40 -10.48
N LEU A 77 -1.01 15.96 -11.73
CA LEU A 77 -1.49 16.73 -12.87
C LEU A 77 -2.79 16.09 -13.35
N TYR A 78 -3.81 16.91 -13.59
CA TYR A 78 -4.98 16.45 -14.32
C TYR A 78 -5.38 17.42 -15.43
N VAL A 79 -5.95 16.84 -16.48
CA VAL A 79 -6.62 17.56 -17.58
C VAL A 79 -8.02 17.00 -17.69
N GLU A 80 -9.01 17.88 -17.63
CA GLU A 80 -10.42 17.52 -17.62
C GLU A 80 -11.19 18.36 -18.64
N ASN A 81 -12.12 17.72 -19.35
CA ASN A 81 -13.03 18.40 -20.26
C ASN A 81 -14.35 18.78 -19.57
N VAL A 82 -15.17 19.56 -20.27
CA VAL A 82 -16.48 20.01 -19.77
C VAL A 82 -17.46 18.88 -19.48
N ASN A 83 -17.24 17.72 -20.09
CA ASN A 83 -18.03 16.50 -19.89
C ASN A 83 -17.53 15.68 -18.69
N GLY A 84 -16.52 16.17 -17.94
CA GLY A 84 -15.93 15.56 -16.76
C GLY A 84 -14.93 14.43 -17.03
N GLN A 85 -14.72 14.02 -18.29
CA GLN A 85 -13.68 13.03 -18.60
C GLN A 85 -12.32 13.61 -18.25
N ARG A 86 -11.47 12.80 -17.62
CA ARG A 86 -10.24 13.28 -17.01
C ARG A 86 -9.07 12.35 -17.30
N PHE A 87 -7.93 12.93 -17.67
CA PHE A 87 -6.65 12.26 -17.57
C PHE A 87 -5.94 12.74 -16.30
N THR A 88 -5.46 11.81 -15.48
CA THR A 88 -4.69 12.11 -14.25
C THR A 88 -3.33 11.44 -14.35
N ALA A 89 -2.28 12.13 -13.90
CA ALA A 89 -0.93 11.58 -13.72
C ALA A 89 -0.37 12.00 -12.37
N ALA A 90 0.05 11.01 -11.57
CA ALA A 90 0.62 11.18 -10.24
C ALA A 90 2.03 10.56 -10.15
N PRO A 91 3.07 11.23 -10.69
CA PRO A 91 4.44 10.78 -10.53
C PRO A 91 4.89 10.92 -9.07
N PHE A 92 5.65 9.92 -8.63
CA PHE A 92 6.25 9.84 -7.31
C PHE A 92 7.76 9.68 -7.45
N PHE A 93 8.51 10.45 -6.67
CA PHE A 93 9.95 10.29 -6.57
C PHE A 93 10.40 10.34 -5.12
N ARG A 94 11.24 9.38 -4.74
CA ARG A 94 11.97 9.39 -3.49
C ARG A 94 13.46 9.46 -3.75
N TYR A 95 14.12 10.32 -2.99
CA TYR A 95 15.56 10.31 -2.78
C TYR A 95 15.86 9.91 -1.33
N ASP A 96 16.76 8.94 -1.15
CA ASP A 96 17.28 8.53 0.15
C ASP A 96 18.81 8.53 0.08
N HIS A 97 19.45 9.32 0.94
CA HIS A 97 20.91 9.48 0.96
C HIS A 97 21.64 8.22 1.48
N THR A 98 20.97 7.41 2.30
CA THR A 98 21.58 6.29 3.01
C THR A 98 21.48 4.99 2.21
N ASP A 99 20.30 4.70 1.67
CA ASP A 99 20.00 3.47 0.95
C ASP A 99 19.54 3.74 -0.49
N SER A 100 20.41 3.41 -1.45
CA SER A 100 20.11 3.58 -2.87
C SER A 100 18.96 2.72 -3.35
N ARG A 101 18.56 1.64 -2.66
CA ARG A 101 17.38 0.84 -3.03
C ARG A 101 16.07 1.53 -2.69
N ARG A 102 16.10 2.50 -1.77
CA ARG A 102 14.94 3.31 -1.39
C ARG A 102 14.80 4.55 -2.28
N THR A 103 15.88 4.99 -2.92
CA THR A 103 15.81 6.01 -3.99
C THR A 103 15.16 5.42 -5.24
N HIS A 104 13.97 5.86 -5.60
CA HIS A 104 13.26 5.34 -6.77
C HIS A 104 12.23 6.34 -7.30
N PHE A 105 11.80 6.08 -8.54
CA PHE A 105 10.69 6.76 -9.19
C PHE A 105 9.57 5.74 -9.38
N ASP A 106 8.32 6.15 -9.14
CA ASP A 106 7.14 5.39 -9.49
C ASP A 106 6.09 6.27 -10.17
N LEU A 107 5.32 5.68 -11.07
CA LEU A 107 4.08 6.29 -11.55
C LEU A 107 2.95 5.67 -10.73
N ARG A 108 2.60 6.31 -9.61
CA ARG A 108 1.60 5.77 -8.66
C ARG A 108 0.24 5.64 -9.35
N GLU A 109 -0.11 6.69 -10.08
CA GLU A 109 -1.30 6.72 -10.92
C GLU A 109 -1.00 7.40 -12.26
N ALA A 110 -1.59 6.87 -13.32
CA ALA A 110 -1.70 7.53 -14.61
C ALA A 110 -2.84 6.87 -15.38
N TYR A 111 -4.01 7.50 -15.43
CA TYR A 111 -5.19 6.87 -16.01
C TYR A 111 -6.08 7.87 -16.74
N LEU A 112 -6.78 7.35 -17.75
CA LEU A 112 -7.94 7.98 -18.35
C LEU A 112 -9.19 7.53 -17.60
N LEU A 113 -9.97 8.50 -17.11
CA LEU A 113 -11.28 8.31 -16.49
C LEU A 113 -12.37 8.60 -17.52
N LEU A 114 -13.20 7.59 -17.76
CA LEU A 114 -14.42 7.67 -18.53
C LEU A 114 -15.59 7.30 -17.63
N PHE A 115 -16.77 7.82 -17.90
CA PHE A 115 -17.98 7.45 -17.18
C PHE A 115 -19.21 7.68 -18.04
N GLY A 116 -20.34 7.17 -17.58
CA GLY A 116 -21.64 7.44 -18.15
C GLY A 116 -22.76 6.78 -17.37
N ASP A 117 -23.99 7.07 -17.78
CA ASP A 117 -25.18 6.50 -17.15
C ASP A 117 -25.54 5.14 -17.77
N VAL A 118 -26.11 4.24 -16.97
CA VAL A 118 -26.61 2.95 -17.41
C VAL A 118 -27.82 2.50 -16.56
N GLY A 119 -29.01 2.51 -17.16
CA GLY A 119 -30.26 2.25 -16.44
C GLY A 119 -30.49 3.31 -15.36
N ASP A 120 -30.75 2.86 -14.12
CA ASP A 120 -30.93 3.74 -12.95
C ASP A 120 -29.61 4.00 -12.20
N GLY A 121 -28.48 3.67 -12.81
CA GLY A 121 -27.15 3.78 -12.21
C GLY A 121 -26.13 4.38 -13.18
N GLY A 122 -24.85 4.20 -12.84
CA GLY A 122 -23.74 4.71 -13.62
C GLY A 122 -22.59 3.72 -13.72
N TRP A 123 -21.65 4.06 -14.59
CA TRP A 123 -20.39 3.34 -14.72
C TRP A 123 -19.21 4.29 -14.79
N GLU A 124 -18.08 3.86 -14.25
CA GLU A 124 -16.78 4.51 -14.39
C GLU A 124 -15.77 3.51 -14.95
N ALA A 125 -14.87 3.95 -15.82
CA ALA A 125 -13.74 3.16 -16.29
C ALA A 125 -12.44 3.96 -16.13
N ARG A 126 -11.49 3.39 -15.39
CA ARG A 126 -10.12 3.89 -15.26
C ARG A 126 -9.19 2.99 -16.05
N LEU A 127 -8.60 3.53 -17.11
CA LEU A 127 -7.69 2.82 -18.00
C LEU A 127 -6.28 3.36 -17.83
N GLY A 128 -5.35 2.56 -17.31
CA GLY A 128 -3.98 3.00 -17.11
C GLY A 128 -3.28 2.31 -15.95
N VAL A 129 -2.61 3.09 -15.10
CA VAL A 129 -1.98 2.67 -13.85
C VAL A 129 -2.75 3.29 -12.70
N GLY A 130 -3.09 2.52 -11.67
CA GLY A 130 -3.78 3.06 -10.50
C GLY A 130 -3.51 2.29 -9.21
N GLN A 131 -4.01 2.83 -8.11
CA GLN A 131 -4.00 2.19 -6.81
C GLN A 131 -5.43 1.91 -6.35
N VAL A 132 -5.64 0.71 -5.83
CA VAL A 132 -6.92 0.23 -5.30
C VAL A 132 -6.70 -0.14 -3.85
N SER A 133 -7.64 0.27 -3.00
CA SER A 133 -7.68 -0.08 -1.58
C SER A 133 -9.04 -0.67 -1.27
N TRP A 134 -9.03 -1.94 -0.87
CA TRP A 134 -10.20 -2.63 -0.33
C TRP A 134 -9.99 -2.90 1.16
N GLY A 135 -11.05 -3.30 1.84
CA GLY A 135 -10.99 -3.65 3.26
C GLY A 135 -11.42 -2.51 4.19
N VAL A 136 -11.60 -2.90 5.44
CA VAL A 136 -12.08 -2.11 6.57
C VAL A 136 -11.16 -2.24 7.78
N ALA A 137 -10.23 -3.20 7.80
CA ALA A 137 -9.30 -3.42 8.90
C ALA A 137 -8.09 -2.47 8.86
N GLU A 138 -7.64 -2.05 10.04
CA GLU A 138 -6.52 -1.13 10.21
C GLU A 138 -5.16 -1.84 10.23
N SER A 139 -5.06 -2.95 10.96
CA SER A 139 -3.79 -3.66 11.16
C SER A 139 -3.35 -4.40 9.89
N GLN A 140 -4.28 -5.09 9.22
CA GLN A 140 -4.04 -5.80 7.98
C GLN A 140 -5.34 -5.97 7.19
N PRO A 141 -5.58 -5.16 6.15
CA PRO A 141 -6.70 -5.40 5.24
C PRO A 141 -6.38 -6.62 4.35
N LEU A 142 -7.00 -7.76 4.66
CA LEU A 142 -6.77 -9.05 4.03
C LEU A 142 -7.35 -9.11 2.61
N VAL A 143 -8.47 -8.45 2.38
CA VAL A 143 -9.14 -8.43 1.08
C VAL A 143 -8.40 -7.55 0.05
N ASP A 144 -7.51 -6.68 0.53
CA ASP A 144 -6.72 -5.75 -0.27
C ASP A 144 -5.53 -6.47 -0.95
N ILE A 145 -5.73 -6.93 -2.18
CA ILE A 145 -4.78 -7.80 -2.88
C ILE A 145 -4.34 -7.28 -4.26
N VAL A 146 -4.98 -6.23 -4.78
CA VAL A 146 -4.76 -5.75 -6.17
C VAL A 146 -3.36 -5.17 -6.36
N ASN A 147 -2.95 -4.25 -5.49
CA ASN A 147 -1.67 -3.57 -5.61
C ASN A 147 -0.57 -4.28 -4.82
N GLN A 148 0.65 -4.26 -5.36
CA GLN A 148 1.84 -4.68 -4.63
C GLN A 148 2.22 -3.61 -3.60
N VAL A 149 2.58 -4.03 -2.38
CA VAL A 149 3.18 -3.14 -1.36
C VAL A 149 4.53 -2.61 -1.83
N ASP A 150 4.79 -1.33 -1.58
CA ASP A 150 6.09 -0.69 -1.72
C ASP A 150 6.83 -0.66 -0.38
N PHE A 151 7.50 -1.78 -0.07
CA PHE A 151 8.00 -2.05 1.28
C PHE A 151 9.20 -1.18 1.69
N VAL A 152 9.85 -0.50 0.73
CA VAL A 152 10.92 0.45 1.04
C VAL A 152 10.38 1.82 1.49
N GLU A 153 9.10 2.10 1.25
CA GLU A 153 8.48 3.36 1.63
C GLU A 153 8.11 3.40 3.11
N HIS A 154 7.39 2.39 3.57
CA HIS A 154 6.97 2.28 4.97
C HIS A 154 7.09 0.83 5.45
N PRO A 155 7.68 0.56 6.62
CA PRO A 155 7.76 -0.80 7.18
C PRO A 155 6.38 -1.35 7.56
N GLY A 156 5.38 -0.49 7.78
CA GLY A 156 3.98 -0.87 7.96
C GLY A 156 3.31 -1.43 6.69
N GLY A 157 3.96 -1.31 5.52
CA GLY A 157 3.42 -1.85 4.27
C GLY A 157 2.18 -1.13 3.74
N GLU A 158 1.93 0.10 4.18
CA GLU A 158 0.79 0.93 3.78
C GLU A 158 0.94 1.51 2.37
N ALA A 159 2.19 1.81 1.98
CA ALA A 159 2.49 2.34 0.66
C ALA A 159 2.33 1.26 -0.42
N LYS A 160 1.73 1.62 -1.54
CA LYS A 160 1.45 0.71 -2.66
C LYS A 160 2.16 1.15 -3.92
N LEU A 161 2.58 0.21 -4.75
CA LEU A 161 3.01 0.46 -6.12
C LEU A 161 1.79 0.68 -7.03
N GLY A 162 1.89 1.58 -8.01
CA GLY A 162 0.88 1.71 -9.05
C GLY A 162 0.74 0.43 -9.87
N GLN A 163 -0.48 0.00 -10.20
CA GLN A 163 -0.76 -1.25 -10.90
C GLN A 163 -1.38 -0.97 -12.29
N PRO A 164 -0.75 -1.40 -13.40
CA PRO A 164 -1.37 -1.35 -14.71
C PRO A 164 -2.65 -2.19 -14.75
N MET A 165 -3.77 -1.55 -15.06
CA MET A 165 -5.10 -2.15 -15.04
C MET A 165 -6.10 -1.41 -15.92
N ALA A 166 -7.12 -2.14 -16.37
CA ALA A 166 -8.42 -1.58 -16.72
C ALA A 166 -9.36 -1.87 -15.54
N HIS A 167 -9.88 -0.82 -14.91
CA HIS A 167 -10.75 -0.91 -13.74
C HIS A 167 -12.09 -0.30 -14.10
N VAL A 168 -13.14 -1.13 -14.08
CA VAL A 168 -14.51 -0.71 -14.39
C VAL A 168 -15.35 -0.87 -13.13
N THR A 169 -16.10 0.18 -12.81
CA THR A 169 -17.00 0.24 -11.67
C THR A 169 -18.41 0.48 -12.18
N TRP A 170 -19.36 -0.37 -11.83
CA TRP A 170 -20.79 -0.19 -12.07
C TRP A 170 -21.49 0.00 -10.75
N PHE A 171 -22.37 0.99 -10.65
CA PHE A 171 -23.03 1.32 -9.38
C PHE A 171 -24.49 1.71 -9.59
N GLY A 172 -25.31 1.49 -8.57
CA GLY A 172 -26.72 1.90 -8.50
C GLY A 172 -27.31 1.56 -7.13
N GLU A 173 -28.63 1.60 -6.99
CA GLU A 173 -29.31 1.24 -5.73
C GLU A 173 -29.05 -0.20 -5.27
N TRP A 174 -28.66 -1.09 -6.19
CA TRP A 174 -28.33 -2.49 -5.92
C TRP A 174 -26.91 -2.67 -5.35
N GLY A 175 -26.11 -1.62 -5.23
CA GLY A 175 -24.72 -1.64 -4.77
C GLY A 175 -23.72 -1.28 -5.87
N THR A 176 -22.46 -1.67 -5.66
CA THR A 176 -21.34 -1.40 -6.56
C THR A 176 -20.64 -2.69 -6.95
N LEU A 177 -20.38 -2.87 -8.24
CA LEU A 177 -19.58 -3.95 -8.80
C LEU A 177 -18.33 -3.37 -9.47
N GLU A 178 -17.17 -3.76 -8.97
CA GLU A 178 -15.87 -3.45 -9.55
C GLU A 178 -15.32 -4.68 -10.28
N VAL A 179 -14.78 -4.50 -11.48
CA VAL A 179 -14.07 -5.52 -12.25
C VAL A 179 -12.76 -4.94 -12.78
N LEU A 180 -11.67 -5.66 -12.54
CA LEU A 180 -10.32 -5.24 -12.87
C LEU A 180 -9.63 -6.30 -13.72
N GLY A 181 -9.12 -5.88 -14.87
CA GLY A 181 -8.24 -6.66 -15.72
C GLY A 181 -6.81 -6.13 -15.64
N MET A 182 -5.85 -6.99 -15.34
CA MET A 182 -4.43 -6.64 -15.21
C MET A 182 -3.58 -7.59 -16.07
N SER A 183 -2.42 -7.12 -16.52
CA SER A 183 -1.53 -7.89 -17.39
C SER A 183 -0.06 -7.84 -16.99
N TYR A 184 0.25 -7.22 -15.85
CA TYR A 184 1.63 -7.01 -15.41
C TYR A 184 1.77 -7.03 -13.90
N HIS A 185 2.54 -7.97 -13.37
CA HIS A 185 2.88 -8.04 -11.96
C HIS A 185 4.09 -7.16 -11.61
N ARG A 186 4.01 -6.44 -10.50
CA ARG A 186 5.11 -5.66 -9.95
C ARG A 186 5.71 -6.39 -8.76
N ALA A 187 7.02 -6.58 -8.77
CA ALA A 187 7.70 -7.24 -7.66
C ALA A 187 7.87 -6.25 -6.50
N ARG A 188 7.76 -6.74 -5.27
CA ARG A 188 8.02 -5.96 -4.05
C ARG A 188 9.46 -5.44 -4.04
N THR A 189 9.61 -4.21 -3.58
CA THR A 189 10.89 -3.55 -3.29
C THR A 189 11.39 -4.00 -1.92
N PHE A 190 12.70 -4.06 -1.69
CA PHE A 190 13.25 -4.40 -0.38
C PHE A 190 14.47 -3.53 -0.06
N PRO A 191 14.73 -3.20 1.22
CA PRO A 191 15.87 -2.36 1.56
C PRO A 191 17.21 -2.99 1.15
N GLY A 192 18.19 -2.13 0.92
CA GLY A 192 19.52 -2.46 0.44
C GLY A 192 20.55 -2.66 1.53
N ARG A 193 21.80 -2.83 1.12
CA ARG A 193 22.93 -3.15 2.01
C ARG A 193 23.11 -2.16 3.16
N ARG A 194 22.87 -0.87 2.88
CA ARG A 194 23.02 0.24 3.83
C ARG A 194 21.75 0.55 4.62
N GLY A 195 20.59 0.02 4.19
CA GLY A 195 19.31 0.20 4.84
C GLY A 195 19.14 -0.63 6.11
N ARG A 196 18.40 -0.08 7.07
CA ARG A 196 17.85 -0.80 8.23
C ARG A 196 16.51 -1.45 7.84
N LEU A 197 15.87 -2.13 8.79
CA LEU A 197 14.58 -2.81 8.61
C LEU A 197 14.63 -3.79 7.44
N ARG A 198 15.70 -4.61 7.40
CA ARG A 198 15.93 -5.60 6.34
C ARG A 198 16.22 -6.98 6.89
N LEU A 199 15.96 -7.98 6.05
CA LEU A 199 16.39 -9.35 6.29
C LEU A 199 17.92 -9.44 6.41
N PRO A 200 18.44 -10.48 7.11
CA PRO A 200 19.88 -10.66 7.30
C PRO A 200 20.61 -10.80 5.96
N VAL A 201 20.04 -11.63 5.09
CA VAL A 201 20.48 -11.84 3.71
C VAL A 201 19.75 -10.86 2.80
N LEU A 202 20.47 -10.25 1.87
CA LEU A 202 19.89 -9.26 0.97
C LEU A 202 18.94 -9.93 -0.03
N VAL A 203 17.78 -9.31 -0.21
CA VAL A 203 16.85 -9.72 -1.26
C VAL A 203 17.35 -9.19 -2.61
N GLU A 204 17.34 -10.06 -3.60
CA GLU A 204 17.61 -9.76 -5.01
C GLU A 204 16.40 -9.03 -5.61
N HIS A 205 16.68 -7.96 -6.35
CA HIS A 205 15.66 -7.07 -6.90
C HIS A 205 15.48 -7.27 -8.41
N GLU A 206 16.53 -7.62 -9.13
CA GLU A 206 16.49 -7.73 -10.59
C GLU A 206 16.06 -9.12 -11.05
N ASN A 207 16.52 -10.16 -10.37
CA ASN A 207 16.18 -11.54 -10.67
C ASN A 207 15.00 -11.99 -9.79
N VAL A 208 13.80 -11.94 -10.35
CA VAL A 208 12.55 -12.38 -9.70
C VAL A 208 12.00 -13.59 -10.46
N GLN A 209 11.59 -14.62 -9.73
CA GLN A 209 11.02 -15.84 -10.29
C GLN A 209 9.50 -15.90 -10.14
N TYR A 210 8.89 -16.63 -11.06
CA TYR A 210 7.45 -16.80 -11.17
C TYR A 210 7.13 -18.25 -11.47
N ASP A 211 6.06 -18.76 -10.88
CA ASP A 211 5.47 -20.02 -11.30
C ASP A 211 4.68 -19.83 -12.61
N GLY A 212 4.86 -20.77 -13.55
CA GLY A 212 4.17 -20.76 -14.84
C GLY A 212 4.86 -19.96 -15.95
N SER A 213 4.39 -20.13 -17.18
CA SER A 213 5.04 -19.58 -18.40
C SER A 213 4.79 -18.09 -18.63
N GLY A 214 3.71 -17.51 -18.07
CA GLY A 214 3.38 -16.09 -18.22
C GLY A 214 4.32 -15.16 -17.47
N GLY A 215 5.05 -15.67 -16.47
CA GLY A 215 5.97 -14.91 -15.65
C GLY A 215 5.32 -13.62 -15.12
N ARG A 216 6.04 -12.50 -15.28
CA ARG A 216 5.57 -11.17 -14.90
C ARG A 216 4.35 -10.67 -15.70
N TRP A 217 4.11 -11.20 -16.90
CA TRP A 217 3.05 -10.75 -17.81
C TRP A 217 1.80 -11.65 -17.77
N ARG A 218 1.66 -12.44 -16.70
CA ARG A 218 0.47 -13.27 -16.50
C ARG A 218 -0.77 -12.35 -16.41
N PRO A 219 -1.83 -12.61 -17.19
CA PRO A 219 -3.11 -11.92 -17.00
C PRO A 219 -3.70 -12.22 -15.63
N GLU A 220 -4.24 -11.21 -14.98
CA GLU A 220 -4.87 -11.30 -13.66
C GLU A 220 -6.24 -10.64 -13.72
N VAL A 221 -7.16 -11.12 -12.89
CA VAL A 221 -8.50 -10.56 -12.75
C VAL A 221 -8.83 -10.37 -11.27
N ALA A 222 -9.47 -9.25 -10.95
CA ALA A 222 -10.06 -9.02 -9.65
C ALA A 222 -11.49 -8.53 -9.83
N SER A 223 -12.38 -8.88 -8.90
CA SER A 223 -13.71 -8.32 -8.83
C SER A 223 -14.15 -8.13 -7.39
N ARG A 224 -15.02 -7.15 -7.18
CA ARG A 224 -15.59 -6.86 -5.87
C ARG A 224 -17.03 -6.40 -6.02
N TYR A 225 -17.92 -6.97 -5.24
CA TYR A 225 -19.26 -6.43 -5.04
C TYR A 225 -19.36 -5.85 -3.63
N SER A 226 -19.95 -4.66 -3.50
CA SER A 226 -20.22 -4.03 -2.21
C SER A 226 -21.60 -3.38 -2.16
N HIS A 227 -22.20 -3.34 -0.97
CA HIS A 227 -23.50 -2.71 -0.75
C HIS A 227 -23.62 -2.25 0.70
N SER A 228 -24.13 -1.03 0.90
CA SER A 228 -24.52 -0.49 2.19
C SER A 228 -26.03 -0.62 2.40
N VAL A 229 -26.46 -1.37 3.42
CA VAL A 229 -27.87 -1.55 3.79
C VAL A 229 -28.07 -1.12 5.25
N GLY A 230 -28.67 0.06 5.44
CA GLY A 230 -28.89 0.62 6.76
C GLY A 230 -27.57 0.96 7.47
N LEU A 231 -27.26 0.23 8.53
CA LEU A 231 -26.03 0.41 9.31
C LEU A 231 -24.90 -0.54 8.89
N VAL A 232 -25.15 -1.40 7.89
CA VAL A 232 -24.28 -2.50 7.51
C VAL A 232 -23.68 -2.24 6.13
N ASP A 233 -22.37 -2.23 6.03
CA ASP A 233 -21.63 -2.28 4.78
C ASP A 233 -21.08 -3.69 4.60
N LEU A 234 -21.35 -4.31 3.44
CA LEU A 234 -20.88 -5.65 3.11
C LEU A 234 -20.11 -5.65 1.80
N GLY A 235 -19.06 -6.47 1.75
CA GLY A 235 -18.21 -6.66 0.59
C GLY A 235 -17.92 -8.13 0.34
N ALA A 236 -17.87 -8.52 -0.93
CA ALA A 236 -17.37 -9.82 -1.38
C ALA A 236 -16.40 -9.59 -2.55
N SER A 237 -15.25 -10.25 -2.51
CA SER A 237 -14.20 -10.09 -3.51
C SER A 237 -13.65 -11.40 -4.04
N PHE A 238 -13.14 -11.35 -5.26
CA PHE A 238 -12.46 -12.44 -5.93
C PHE A 238 -11.19 -11.94 -6.61
N PHE A 239 -10.12 -12.73 -6.55
CA PHE A 239 -8.86 -12.46 -7.24
C PHE A 239 -8.28 -13.75 -7.80
N ASP A 240 -7.91 -13.77 -9.08
CA ASP A 240 -7.07 -14.79 -9.70
C ASP A 240 -5.89 -14.08 -10.38
N GLY A 241 -4.71 -14.25 -9.82
CA GLY A 241 -3.54 -13.49 -10.22
C GLY A 241 -2.27 -13.97 -9.54
N THR A 242 -1.22 -13.18 -9.64
CA THR A 242 0.05 -13.46 -8.98
C THR A 242 -0.05 -13.03 -7.51
N SER A 243 0.46 -13.87 -6.60
CA SER A 243 0.54 -13.53 -5.17
C SER A 243 1.23 -12.18 -4.98
N ARG A 244 0.73 -11.33 -4.07
CA ARG A 244 1.47 -10.14 -3.64
C ARG A 244 2.46 -10.42 -2.52
N GLU A 245 2.52 -11.67 -2.05
CA GLU A 245 3.42 -12.17 -1.02
C GLU A 245 4.45 -13.11 -1.68
N PRO A 246 5.72 -12.69 -1.81
CA PRO A 246 6.77 -13.58 -2.27
C PRO A 246 7.16 -14.56 -1.16
N PHE A 247 7.51 -15.79 -1.55
CA PHE A 247 8.42 -16.59 -0.73
C PHE A 247 9.85 -16.36 -1.24
N PHE A 248 10.82 -16.67 -0.39
CA PHE A 248 12.23 -16.49 -0.70
C PHE A 248 12.94 -17.84 -0.75
N PHE A 249 13.85 -18.00 -1.69
CA PHE A 249 14.81 -19.10 -1.66
C PHE A 249 16.24 -18.55 -1.77
N PRO A 250 17.20 -19.20 -1.11
CA PRO A 250 18.59 -18.78 -1.15
C PRO A 250 19.20 -19.07 -2.52
N ALA A 251 19.99 -18.12 -3.02
CA ALA A 251 20.76 -18.25 -4.26
C ALA A 251 22.13 -17.57 -4.10
N GLY A 252 23.03 -17.81 -5.07
CA GLY A 252 24.28 -17.06 -5.20
C GLY A 252 24.05 -15.76 -5.97
N GLY A 253 24.46 -14.63 -5.40
CA GLY A 253 24.47 -13.34 -6.07
C GLY A 253 25.59 -13.25 -7.12
N ALA A 254 25.59 -12.15 -7.88
CA ALA A 254 26.57 -11.93 -8.95
C ALA A 254 28.04 -11.97 -8.48
N ASP A 255 28.29 -11.59 -7.23
CA ASP A 255 29.63 -11.57 -6.61
C ASP A 255 29.90 -12.82 -5.74
N GLY A 256 29.03 -13.83 -5.81
CA GLY A 256 29.14 -15.06 -4.99
C GLY A 256 28.57 -14.94 -3.57
N GLU A 257 28.16 -13.74 -3.15
CA GLU A 257 27.49 -13.51 -1.87
C GLU A 257 26.09 -14.16 -1.82
N PRO A 258 25.65 -14.69 -0.68
CA PRO A 258 24.29 -15.23 -0.56
C PRO A 258 23.25 -14.11 -0.75
N VAL A 259 22.23 -14.40 -1.55
CA VAL A 259 21.07 -13.53 -1.76
C VAL A 259 19.77 -14.33 -1.62
N LEU A 260 18.68 -13.64 -1.35
CA LEU A 260 17.32 -14.19 -1.37
C LEU A 260 16.64 -13.79 -2.66
N VAL A 261 16.23 -14.75 -3.48
CA VAL A 261 15.46 -14.46 -4.71
C VAL A 261 13.98 -14.51 -4.38
N GLN A 262 13.24 -13.49 -4.82
CA GLN A 262 11.79 -13.44 -4.70
C GLN A 262 11.15 -14.42 -5.68
N HIS A 263 10.20 -15.19 -5.20
CA HIS A 263 9.42 -16.10 -6.04
C HIS A 263 7.93 -15.91 -5.80
N TYR A 264 7.20 -15.69 -6.89
CA TYR A 264 5.77 -15.43 -6.88
C TYR A 264 4.97 -16.58 -7.47
N ALA A 265 3.99 -17.07 -6.73
CA ALA A 265 3.09 -18.14 -7.14
C ALA A 265 1.74 -17.58 -7.64
N PRO A 266 1.06 -18.24 -8.59
CA PRO A 266 -0.33 -17.95 -8.91
C PRO A 266 -1.23 -18.28 -7.73
N ILE A 267 -2.17 -17.40 -7.41
CA ILE A 267 -3.14 -17.62 -6.34
C ILE A 267 -4.56 -17.38 -6.84
N ARG A 268 -5.50 -17.98 -6.12
CA ARG A 268 -6.90 -17.62 -6.15
C ARG A 268 -7.34 -17.26 -4.74
N GLN A 269 -8.01 -16.11 -4.59
CA GLN A 269 -8.51 -15.61 -3.32
C GLN A 269 -10.00 -15.29 -3.43
N PHE A 270 -10.76 -15.76 -2.47
CA PHE A 270 -12.11 -15.26 -2.17
C PHE A 270 -12.03 -14.46 -0.88
N GLY A 271 -12.62 -13.28 -0.86
CA GLY A 271 -12.64 -12.40 0.30
C GLY A 271 -14.05 -11.95 0.65
N ALA A 272 -14.25 -11.65 1.92
CA ALA A 272 -15.45 -10.99 2.41
C ALA A 272 -15.06 -9.98 3.49
N ASP A 273 -15.81 -8.90 3.57
CA ASP A 273 -15.67 -7.90 4.61
C ASP A 273 -17.03 -7.35 5.03
N LEU A 274 -17.10 -6.91 6.27
CA LEU A 274 -18.30 -6.44 6.94
C LEU A 274 -17.92 -5.27 7.85
N GLN A 275 -18.69 -4.21 7.78
CA GLN A 275 -18.64 -3.11 8.73
C GLN A 275 -20.05 -2.80 9.24
N VAL A 276 -20.17 -2.60 10.55
CA VAL A 276 -21.43 -2.18 11.17
C VAL A 276 -21.18 -0.90 11.96
N THR A 277 -21.81 0.20 11.52
CA THR A 277 -21.67 1.51 12.15
C THR A 277 -22.90 1.83 12.99
N ALA A 278 -22.77 1.86 14.31
CA ALA A 278 -23.88 2.09 15.23
C ALA A 278 -23.54 3.15 16.29
N GLY A 279 -24.01 4.37 16.06
CA GLY A 279 -23.72 5.51 16.93
C GLY A 279 -22.21 5.80 16.96
N ALA A 280 -21.59 5.69 18.14
CA ALA A 280 -20.16 5.91 18.32
C ALA A 280 -19.31 4.63 18.15
N GLY A 281 -19.96 3.48 17.93
CA GLY A 281 -19.31 2.18 17.79
C GLY A 281 -19.23 1.72 16.34
N LEU A 282 -18.12 1.06 16.01
CA LEU A 282 -17.87 0.44 14.72
C LEU A 282 -17.45 -1.01 14.97
N LEU A 283 -18.06 -1.97 14.28
CA LEU A 283 -17.59 -3.35 14.24
C LEU A 283 -17.11 -3.68 12.84
N LYS A 284 -15.99 -4.39 12.75
CA LYS A 284 -15.30 -4.70 11.51
C LYS A 284 -14.92 -6.16 11.47
N ALA A 285 -15.08 -6.76 10.30
CA ALA A 285 -14.59 -8.10 10.03
C ALA A 285 -14.10 -8.21 8.60
N GLU A 286 -12.98 -8.90 8.41
CA GLU A 286 -12.50 -9.35 7.11
C GLU A 286 -12.15 -10.83 7.18
N ALA A 287 -12.35 -11.55 6.07
CA ALA A 287 -11.93 -12.93 5.94
C ALA A 287 -11.55 -13.26 4.50
N ILE A 288 -10.58 -14.13 4.34
CA ILE A 288 -10.15 -14.65 3.04
C ILE A 288 -9.94 -16.15 3.07
N GLN A 289 -10.21 -16.79 1.94
CA GLN A 289 -9.74 -18.14 1.62
C GLN A 289 -8.81 -18.03 0.42
N ARG A 290 -7.57 -18.50 0.55
CA ARG A 290 -6.55 -18.43 -0.51
C ARG A 290 -5.99 -19.81 -0.86
N SER A 291 -5.91 -20.12 -2.15
CA SER A 291 -5.28 -21.33 -2.71
C SER A 291 -4.14 -20.99 -3.66
N GLY A 292 -3.20 -21.92 -3.88
CA GLY A 292 -2.01 -21.73 -4.71
C GLY A 292 -0.88 -20.93 -4.03
N ALA A 293 -1.12 -20.41 -2.83
CA ALA A 293 -0.11 -19.69 -2.05
C ALA A 293 0.97 -20.65 -1.54
N ARG A 294 2.18 -20.13 -1.41
CA ARG A 294 3.31 -20.87 -0.80
C ARG A 294 3.57 -20.33 0.59
N ASN A 295 3.89 -21.22 1.51
CA ASN A 295 4.28 -20.88 2.87
C ASN A 295 5.78 -20.53 2.94
N LEU A 296 6.28 -20.21 4.14
CA LEU A 296 7.67 -19.81 4.36
C LEU A 296 8.70 -20.87 3.92
N LEU A 297 8.29 -22.14 3.85
CA LEU A 297 9.13 -23.26 3.38
C LEU A 297 9.05 -23.47 1.85
N GLY A 298 8.30 -22.62 1.14
CA GLY A 298 8.09 -22.74 -0.31
C GLY A 298 7.07 -23.81 -0.71
N LEU A 299 6.40 -24.44 0.26
CA LEU A 299 5.40 -25.47 0.01
C LEU A 299 4.04 -24.83 -0.26
N GLU A 300 3.31 -25.34 -1.25
CA GLU A 300 1.94 -24.90 -1.51
C GLU A 300 1.04 -25.25 -0.31
N GLN A 301 0.33 -24.26 0.21
CA GLN A 301 -0.56 -24.40 1.34
C GLN A 301 -1.74 -23.46 1.16
N ALA A 302 -2.91 -24.02 0.88
CA ALA A 302 -4.16 -23.27 0.95
C ALA A 302 -4.45 -22.92 2.42
N TYR A 303 -5.03 -21.73 2.64
CA TYR A 303 -5.26 -21.23 4.00
C TYR A 303 -6.46 -20.30 4.08
N PHE A 304 -6.91 -20.12 5.31
CA PHE A 304 -7.92 -19.16 5.72
C PHE A 304 -7.26 -18.11 6.62
N ALA A 305 -7.62 -16.84 6.45
CA ALA A 305 -7.23 -15.78 7.36
C ALA A 305 -8.41 -14.85 7.64
N SER A 306 -8.43 -14.23 8.82
CA SER A 306 -9.47 -13.29 9.21
C SER A 306 -8.95 -12.19 10.14
N VAL A 307 -9.56 -11.01 10.07
CA VAL A 307 -9.39 -9.94 11.05
C VAL A 307 -10.75 -9.60 11.62
N LEU A 308 -10.87 -9.55 12.95
CA LEU A 308 -12.09 -9.14 13.65
C LEU A 308 -11.74 -7.99 14.59
N GLY A 309 -12.53 -6.93 14.57
CA GLY A 309 -12.24 -5.79 15.41
C GLY A 309 -13.37 -4.79 15.51
N GLY A 310 -13.05 -3.66 16.11
CA GLY A 310 -13.98 -2.56 16.23
C GLY A 310 -13.36 -1.32 16.84
N GLU A 311 -14.11 -0.23 16.70
CA GLU A 311 -13.76 1.07 17.23
C GLU A 311 -14.85 1.60 18.13
N TYR A 312 -14.46 2.43 19.09
CA TYR A 312 -15.37 3.20 19.90
C TYR A 312 -14.85 4.62 20.10
N SER A 313 -15.66 5.59 19.70
CA SER A 313 -15.30 7.01 19.78
C SER A 313 -15.95 7.70 20.98
N LEU A 314 -15.11 8.29 21.82
CA LEU A 314 -15.49 9.14 22.94
C LEU A 314 -15.36 10.59 22.49
N TYR A 315 -16.49 11.27 22.30
CA TYR A 315 -16.50 12.65 21.83
C TYR A 315 -16.41 13.65 22.98
N ALA A 316 -15.74 14.78 22.73
CA ALA A 316 -15.63 15.92 23.64
C ALA A 316 -15.20 15.53 25.07
N VAL A 317 -14.15 14.72 25.19
CA VAL A 317 -13.70 14.13 26.46
C VAL A 317 -13.40 15.22 27.48
N GLY A 318 -14.01 15.09 28.67
CA GLY A 318 -13.83 16.05 29.77
C GLY A 318 -14.40 17.45 29.48
N GLY A 319 -15.32 17.59 28.52
CA GLY A 319 -15.86 18.88 28.09
C GLY A 319 -14.91 19.69 27.21
N SER A 320 -13.84 19.07 26.72
CA SER A 320 -12.90 19.67 25.77
C SER A 320 -13.36 19.45 24.32
N ALA A 321 -12.60 19.97 23.34
CA ALA A 321 -12.80 19.64 21.93
C ALA A 321 -12.14 18.30 21.51
N ILE A 322 -11.47 17.61 22.44
CA ILE A 322 -10.70 16.40 22.12
C ILE A 322 -11.64 15.21 22.01
N ASP A 323 -11.54 14.51 20.88
CA ASP A 323 -12.16 13.21 20.67
C ASP A 323 -11.11 12.10 20.83
N VAL A 324 -11.52 10.98 21.44
CA VAL A 324 -10.66 9.81 21.65
C VAL A 324 -11.30 8.59 21.03
N THR A 325 -10.64 7.96 20.08
CA THR A 325 -11.08 6.70 19.47
C THR A 325 -10.23 5.56 20.00
N LEU A 326 -10.89 4.55 20.55
CA LEU A 326 -10.29 3.28 20.95
C LEU A 326 -10.52 2.28 19.82
N LEU A 327 -9.47 1.60 19.39
CA LEU A 327 -9.49 0.59 18.34
C LEU A 327 -8.89 -0.71 18.88
N GLY A 328 -9.52 -1.83 18.54
CA GLY A 328 -8.97 -3.14 18.82
C GLY A 328 -9.30 -4.12 17.70
N GLU A 329 -8.30 -4.87 17.27
CA GLU A 329 -8.41 -5.90 16.25
C GLU A 329 -7.66 -7.17 16.66
N TRP A 330 -8.16 -8.31 16.21
CA TRP A 330 -7.52 -9.61 16.31
C TRP A 330 -7.40 -10.23 14.93
N SER A 331 -6.18 -10.59 14.56
CA SER A 331 -5.83 -11.20 13.28
C SER A 331 -5.54 -12.68 13.47
N TYR A 332 -6.02 -13.50 12.54
CA TYR A 332 -5.83 -14.94 12.50
C TYR A 332 -5.39 -15.41 11.12
N ASP A 333 -4.37 -16.27 11.02
CA ASP A 333 -3.94 -16.96 9.79
C ASP A 333 -3.70 -18.44 10.07
N SER A 334 -4.42 -19.32 9.37
CA SER A 334 -4.34 -20.77 9.59
C SER A 334 -2.98 -21.40 9.23
N ARG A 335 -2.07 -20.66 8.59
CA ARG A 335 -0.68 -21.10 8.35
C ARG A 335 0.17 -21.03 9.63
N GLY A 336 -0.26 -20.24 10.63
CA GLY A 336 0.47 -19.99 11.86
C GLY A 336 1.91 -19.55 11.59
N SER A 337 2.88 -20.16 12.28
CA SER A 337 4.30 -19.85 12.13
C SER A 337 4.91 -20.08 10.75
N ALA A 338 4.19 -20.74 9.83
CA ALA A 338 4.64 -20.95 8.46
C ALA A 338 4.14 -19.85 7.49
N ALA A 339 3.35 -18.88 7.98
CA ALA A 339 2.84 -17.78 7.16
C ALA A 339 3.98 -16.99 6.51
N THR A 340 3.74 -16.51 5.28
CA THR A 340 4.64 -15.56 4.61
C THR A 340 4.30 -14.14 5.03
N PRO A 341 5.29 -13.24 5.17
CA PRO A 341 5.03 -11.86 5.55
C PRO A 341 4.18 -11.14 4.50
N SER A 342 2.98 -10.72 4.90
CA SER A 342 2.02 -10.14 3.95
C SER A 342 2.36 -8.68 3.63
N ARG A 343 2.39 -7.79 4.63
CA ARG A 343 2.60 -6.35 4.42
C ARG A 343 3.68 -5.77 5.33
N THR A 344 3.76 -6.26 6.56
CA THR A 344 4.70 -5.82 7.57
C THR A 344 5.79 -6.90 7.79
N PRO A 345 6.87 -6.57 8.52
CA PRO A 345 7.76 -7.56 9.12
C PRO A 345 7.08 -8.45 10.18
N ASN A 346 5.75 -8.50 10.26
CA ASN A 346 4.99 -9.46 11.06
C ASN A 346 4.01 -10.20 10.13
N THR A 347 3.85 -11.50 10.34
CA THR A 347 2.89 -12.34 9.61
C THR A 347 1.46 -12.21 10.11
N LEU A 348 1.23 -11.58 11.27
CA LEU A 348 -0.09 -11.30 11.85
C LEU A 348 -1.00 -12.53 11.87
N GLU A 349 -0.51 -13.59 12.50
CA GLU A 349 -1.11 -14.93 12.46
C GLU A 349 -2.07 -15.22 13.62
N ASN A 350 -1.81 -14.60 14.77
CA ASN A 350 -2.64 -14.69 15.97
C ASN A 350 -2.26 -13.48 16.85
N ASP A 351 -2.53 -12.31 16.31
CA ASP A 351 -1.99 -11.06 16.82
C ASP A 351 -3.14 -10.15 17.23
N VAL A 352 -2.95 -9.42 18.32
CA VAL A 352 -3.87 -8.39 18.79
C VAL A 352 -3.25 -7.03 18.54
N PHE A 353 -3.97 -6.21 17.79
CA PHE A 353 -3.64 -4.81 17.57
C PHE A 353 -4.58 -3.95 18.41
N LEU A 354 -4.02 -3.05 19.22
CA LEU A 354 -4.79 -2.08 19.98
C LEU A 354 -4.26 -0.69 19.66
N ALA A 355 -5.15 0.27 19.43
CA ALA A 355 -4.76 1.66 19.25
C ALA A 355 -5.67 2.62 20.00
N THR A 356 -5.12 3.78 20.32
CA THR A 356 -5.87 4.93 20.82
C THR A 356 -5.47 6.14 20.01
N ARG A 357 -6.45 6.76 19.35
CA ARG A 357 -6.28 7.99 18.58
C ARG A 357 -6.90 9.16 19.35
N PHE A 358 -6.14 10.24 19.47
CA PHE A 358 -6.58 11.51 20.02
C PHE A 358 -6.67 12.52 18.88
N ALA A 359 -7.87 12.98 18.58
CA ALA A 359 -8.12 14.08 17.66
C ALA A 359 -8.41 15.34 18.47
N PHE A 360 -7.55 16.35 18.38
CA PHE A 360 -7.70 17.56 19.19
C PHE A 360 -8.75 18.53 18.63
N ASN A 361 -9.19 18.30 17.38
CA ASN A 361 -10.16 19.14 16.67
C ASN A 361 -9.80 20.63 16.67
N ASP A 362 -8.51 20.96 16.64
CA ASP A 362 -8.02 22.33 16.50
C ASP A 362 -7.88 22.71 15.01
N VAL A 363 -7.73 24.01 14.73
CA VAL A 363 -7.58 24.52 13.34
C VAL A 363 -6.35 23.93 12.66
N GLN A 364 -5.35 23.48 13.42
CA GLN A 364 -4.14 22.83 12.92
C GLN A 364 -4.31 21.33 12.66
N SER A 365 -5.49 20.75 12.95
CA SER A 365 -5.78 19.32 12.80
C SER A 365 -4.74 18.45 13.49
N THR A 366 -4.51 18.72 14.77
CA THR A 366 -3.54 17.98 15.59
C THR A 366 -4.09 16.61 15.95
N GLU A 367 -3.31 15.59 15.64
CA GLU A 367 -3.64 14.20 15.90
C GLU A 367 -2.46 13.46 16.53
N PHE A 368 -2.78 12.56 17.45
CA PHE A 368 -1.81 11.68 18.08
C PHE A 368 -2.40 10.27 18.18
N THR A 369 -1.66 9.27 17.71
CA THR A 369 -2.05 7.87 17.80
C THR A 369 -0.99 7.10 18.58
N ALA A 370 -1.42 6.29 19.53
CA ALA A 370 -0.57 5.30 20.17
C ALA A 370 -1.13 3.90 19.88
N SER A 371 -0.30 2.99 19.39
CA SER A 371 -0.71 1.64 19.07
C SER A 371 0.27 0.59 19.57
N VAL A 372 -0.25 -0.59 19.88
CA VAL A 372 0.53 -1.76 20.26
C VAL A 372 0.11 -2.95 19.42
N LEU A 373 1.10 -3.73 19.01
CA LEU A 373 0.90 -5.00 18.35
C LEU A 373 1.50 -6.11 19.23
N LEU A 374 0.66 -7.08 19.57
CA LEU A 374 0.97 -8.17 20.48
C LEU A 374 0.70 -9.50 19.80
N ASP A 375 1.73 -10.29 19.59
CA ASP A 375 1.56 -11.68 19.15
C ASP A 375 1.12 -12.52 20.35
N ALA A 376 -0.01 -13.22 20.22
CA ALA A 376 -0.56 -14.06 21.29
C ALA A 376 0.12 -15.44 21.37
N SER A 377 0.79 -15.87 20.30
CA SER A 377 1.49 -17.15 20.19
C SER A 377 3.00 -17.04 20.47
N ARG A 378 3.60 -15.87 20.25
CA ARG A 378 5.03 -15.60 20.44
C ARG A 378 5.29 -14.39 21.32
N ALA A 379 6.56 -14.10 21.56
CA ALA A 379 6.99 -12.94 22.33
C ALA A 379 7.14 -11.66 21.47
N ASN A 380 6.52 -11.55 20.30
CA ASN A 380 6.63 -10.37 19.44
C ASN A 380 5.78 -9.22 20.02
N ARG A 381 6.41 -8.08 20.29
CA ARG A 381 5.76 -6.87 20.84
C ARG A 381 6.31 -5.62 20.19
N LEU A 382 5.42 -4.82 19.63
CA LEU A 382 5.75 -3.54 19.01
C LEU A 382 4.85 -2.44 19.58
N LEU A 383 5.42 -1.27 19.80
CA LEU A 383 4.72 -0.04 20.15
C LEU A 383 4.99 0.99 19.06
N ALA A 384 3.96 1.64 18.54
CA ALA A 384 4.10 2.77 17.63
C ALA A 384 3.40 4.00 18.22
N LEU A 385 4.02 5.15 18.01
CA LEU A 385 3.48 6.47 18.33
C LEU A 385 3.53 7.31 17.07
N GLU A 386 2.40 7.90 16.69
CA GLU A 386 2.29 8.77 15.53
C GLU A 386 1.76 10.13 15.96
N PHE A 387 2.30 11.18 15.37
CA PHE A 387 1.90 12.56 15.61
C PHE A 387 1.83 13.31 14.28
N GLY A 388 0.76 14.07 14.09
CA GLY A 388 0.57 14.93 12.92
C GLY A 388 0.02 16.30 13.32
N ARG A 389 0.53 17.37 12.71
CA ARG A 389 0.01 18.73 12.90
C ARG A 389 0.32 19.64 11.72
N ARG A 390 -0.62 20.49 11.32
CA ARG A 390 -0.37 21.60 10.40
C ARG A 390 0.31 22.77 11.10
N LEU A 391 1.37 23.29 10.47
CA LEU A 391 2.09 24.48 10.94
C LEU A 391 1.53 25.75 10.30
N SER A 392 1.07 25.65 9.05
CA SER A 392 0.34 26.69 8.31
C SER A 392 -0.63 26.04 7.31
N ASN A 393 -1.15 26.79 6.33
CA ASN A 393 -1.99 26.25 5.27
C ASN A 393 -1.25 25.23 4.40
N ASP A 394 0.04 25.47 4.15
CA ASP A 394 0.83 24.70 3.19
C ASP A 394 1.80 23.74 3.88
N TRP A 395 2.19 24.06 5.12
CA TRP A 395 3.18 23.28 5.86
C TRP A 395 2.56 22.40 6.94
N SER A 396 3.04 21.17 7.03
CA SER A 396 2.71 20.24 8.10
C SER A 396 3.95 19.48 8.58
N VAL A 397 3.90 19.02 9.82
CA VAL A 397 4.90 18.13 10.41
C VAL A 397 4.26 16.80 10.76
N ARG A 398 5.00 15.73 10.53
CA ARG A 398 4.67 14.39 11.00
C ARG A 398 5.85 13.82 11.77
N ALA A 399 5.57 13.07 12.81
CA ALA A 399 6.56 12.29 13.53
C ALA A 399 5.98 10.91 13.84
N GLU A 400 6.80 9.88 13.69
CA GLU A 400 6.46 8.51 14.04
C GLU A 400 7.60 7.93 14.88
N GLY A 401 7.28 7.19 15.93
CA GLY A 401 8.24 6.44 16.72
C GLY A 401 7.81 5.00 16.83
N VAL A 402 8.61 4.07 16.31
CA VAL A 402 8.37 2.64 16.42
C VAL A 402 9.40 2.02 17.36
N ALA A 403 8.92 1.44 18.45
CA ALA A 403 9.71 0.68 19.41
C ALA A 403 9.42 -0.81 19.26
N ILE A 404 10.43 -1.55 18.80
CA ILE A 404 10.45 -3.01 18.79
C ILE A 404 10.90 -3.47 20.17
N ILE A 405 9.94 -3.86 21.01
CA ILE A 405 10.19 -4.17 22.43
C ILE A 405 10.77 -5.59 22.54
N SER A 406 10.18 -6.53 21.80
CA SER A 406 10.66 -7.91 21.75
C SER A 406 10.31 -8.56 20.41
N LEU A 407 11.21 -9.40 19.92
CA LEU A 407 11.00 -10.28 18.77
C LEU A 407 11.48 -11.68 19.13
N ASP A 408 10.72 -12.70 18.74
CA ASP A 408 11.06 -14.11 18.89
C ASP A 408 12.26 -14.46 18.02
N GLU A 409 13.22 -15.20 18.57
CA GLU A 409 14.46 -15.60 17.87
C GLU A 409 14.22 -16.48 16.65
N ARG A 410 13.06 -17.14 16.59
CA ARG A 410 12.62 -17.98 15.46
C ARG A 410 11.92 -17.17 14.37
N ASP A 411 11.73 -15.86 14.57
CA ASP A 411 11.19 -14.99 13.56
C ASP A 411 12.24 -14.67 12.50
N ILE A 412 11.88 -14.74 11.21
CA ILE A 412 12.80 -14.42 10.11
C ILE A 412 13.25 -12.95 10.14
N PHE A 413 12.50 -12.11 10.86
CA PHE A 413 12.80 -10.70 11.07
C PHE A 413 13.52 -10.41 12.38
N TYR A 414 13.97 -11.42 13.12
CA TYR A 414 14.65 -11.24 14.41
C TYR A 414 15.84 -10.27 14.36
N GLU A 415 16.55 -10.17 13.23
CA GLU A 415 17.65 -9.20 13.09
C GLU A 415 17.19 -7.73 13.09
N MET A 416 15.90 -7.48 12.86
CA MET A 416 15.29 -6.15 13.00
C MET A 416 15.03 -5.77 14.46
N ARG A 417 15.29 -6.63 15.47
CA ARG A 417 15.07 -6.29 16.91
C ARG A 417 15.85 -5.06 17.39
N ARG A 418 16.86 -4.63 16.64
CA ARG A 418 17.66 -3.43 16.91
C ARG A 418 17.23 -2.22 16.08
N ASP A 419 16.15 -2.33 15.32
CA ASP A 419 15.76 -1.35 14.32
C ASP A 419 14.54 -0.51 14.74
N SER A 420 14.28 -0.38 16.05
CA SER A 420 13.44 0.70 16.58
C SER A 420 13.89 2.04 16.00
N PHE A 421 12.94 2.89 15.62
CA PHE A 421 13.25 4.12 14.90
C PHE A 421 12.33 5.27 15.28
N ILE A 422 12.79 6.47 14.94
CA ILE A 422 12.01 7.71 14.99
C ILE A 422 12.12 8.36 13.62
N ASP A 423 10.96 8.64 13.03
CA ASP A 423 10.80 9.40 11.81
C ASP A 423 10.28 10.79 12.08
N MET A 424 10.79 11.73 11.30
CA MET A 424 10.28 13.08 11.23
C MET A 424 10.20 13.51 9.78
N SER A 425 9.07 14.13 9.43
CA SER A 425 8.80 14.63 8.09
C SER A 425 8.26 16.05 8.17
N LEU A 426 8.89 16.95 7.43
CA LEU A 426 8.35 18.28 7.16
C LEU A 426 7.79 18.28 5.73
N VAL A 427 6.52 18.60 5.59
CA VAL A 427 5.78 18.48 4.33
C VAL A 427 5.26 19.83 3.90
N TYR A 428 5.56 20.21 2.67
CA TYR A 428 5.00 21.36 1.97
C TYR A 428 4.01 20.89 0.90
N ASN A 429 2.80 21.42 0.93
CA ASN A 429 1.75 21.17 -0.06
C ASN A 429 1.60 22.40 -0.97
N PHE A 430 1.35 22.20 -2.25
CA PHE A 430 1.18 23.28 -3.24
C PHE A 430 0.07 23.00 -4.23
#